data_AF-A0A167QA16-F1
#
_entry.id   AF-A0A167QA16-F1
#
_cell.length_a   1.000
_cell.length_b   1.000
_cell.length_c   1.000
_cell.angle_alpha   90.00
_cell.angle_beta   90.00
_cell.angle_gamma   90.00
#
_symmetry.space_group_name_H-M   'P 1'
#
loop_
_entity.id
_entity.type
_entity.pdbx_description
1 polymer ?
#
loop_
_entity_poly.entity_id
_entity_poly.type
_entity_poly.pdbx_seq_one_letter_code
_entity_poly.pdbx_strand_id
1 'polypeptide(L)'
;MVLHIFWEGWPGSYAFNYPLFWQATDLRNSSLPDDQRLLLGICGRPASGKTTFALRLTNTINGLYRAQQPQPLGTLESATSDDADTRTHPGSDIAICVPQDGFHHTRAMLDTFPDVKEAYDRRGAAFTFDDVGYYNLVSKLREPIPAGPGPTIVTAPSFDHAAKDPVMDSIIIPAAARIVIIEGLYTFLAVQGWKKASELLDERWFVDADSKMATTRIVLRHVTTGVANDMDEAIWRAANNDMPSE
;
A
#
# COMPACT_ATOMS: atom_id res chain seq x y z
N MET A 1 -11.77 -6.43 12.76
CA MET A 1 -12.21 -5.05 13.09
C MET A 1 -11.68 -4.14 11.99
N VAL A 2 -12.41 -3.12 11.56
CA VAL A 2 -11.90 -2.10 10.63
C VAL A 2 -11.70 -0.82 11.42
N LEU A 3 -10.49 -0.26 11.39
CA LEU A 3 -10.19 1.01 12.04
C LEU A 3 -10.43 2.15 11.04
N HIS A 4 -11.30 3.10 11.41
CA HIS A 4 -11.52 4.31 10.61
C HIS A 4 -10.52 5.39 11.03
N ILE A 5 -9.73 5.87 10.06
CA ILE A 5 -8.71 6.89 10.27
C ILE A 5 -9.11 8.13 9.48
N PHE A 6 -9.39 9.23 10.16
CA PHE A 6 -9.62 10.52 9.53
C PHE A 6 -8.27 11.15 9.15
N TRP A 7 -8.10 11.47 7.86
CA TRP A 7 -6.86 12.02 7.32
C TRP A 7 -7.12 13.27 6.48
N GLU A 8 -6.76 14.45 7.00
CA GLU A 8 -6.95 15.73 6.30
C GLU A 8 -5.72 16.19 5.50
N GLY A 9 -4.58 15.54 5.70
CA GLY A 9 -3.27 15.95 5.18
C GLY A 9 -2.43 16.62 6.26
N TRP A 10 -1.15 16.27 6.35
CA TRP A 10 -0.27 16.65 7.45
C TRP A 10 0.31 18.06 7.28
N PRO A 11 0.08 19.02 8.21
CA PRO A 11 0.84 20.26 8.30
C PRO A 11 1.90 20.14 9.42
N GLY A 12 3.14 19.76 9.10
CA GLY A 12 4.27 19.82 10.05
C GLY A 12 4.28 18.84 11.25
N SER A 13 5.48 18.45 11.65
CA SER A 13 5.87 17.49 12.70
C SER A 13 4.99 17.45 13.97
N TYR A 14 4.02 16.55 14.03
CA TYR A 14 3.39 16.12 15.28
C TYR A 14 3.18 14.61 15.24
N ALA A 15 3.81 13.91 16.18
CA ALA A 15 3.76 12.47 16.30
C ALA A 15 2.32 11.97 16.49
N PHE A 16 1.99 10.91 15.76
CA PHE A 16 0.72 10.19 15.87
C PHE A 16 0.52 9.74 17.33
N ASN A 17 -0.46 10.32 18.05
CA ASN A 17 -0.72 9.95 19.44
C ASN A 17 -1.85 8.89 19.50
N TYR A 18 -1.60 7.73 18.90
CA TYR A 18 -2.40 6.52 19.09
C TYR A 18 -1.57 5.49 19.88
N PRO A 19 -1.65 5.46 21.21
CA PRO A 19 -0.88 4.54 22.06
C PRO A 19 -1.07 3.05 21.70
N LEU A 20 -2.25 2.68 21.20
CA LEU A 20 -2.58 1.29 20.83
C LEU A 20 -1.86 0.80 19.56
N PHE A 21 -1.57 1.69 18.60
CA PHE A 21 -0.81 1.29 17.41
C PHE A 21 0.66 1.08 17.74
N TRP A 22 1.22 1.94 18.60
CA TRP A 22 2.61 1.79 19.05
C TRP A 22 2.84 0.50 19.84
N GLN A 23 1.82 0.00 20.55
CA GLN A 23 1.86 -1.33 21.17
C GLN A 23 1.82 -2.48 20.15
N ALA A 24 1.17 -2.31 18.99
CA ALA A 24 1.14 -3.31 17.91
C ALA A 24 2.42 -3.29 17.05
N THR A 25 3.09 -2.14 16.92
CA THR A 25 4.34 -2.00 16.14
C THR A 25 5.61 -2.19 16.95
N ASP A 26 5.54 -2.30 18.28
CA ASP A 26 6.69 -2.70 19.09
C ASP A 26 6.90 -4.21 18.94
N LEU A 27 7.47 -4.62 17.80
CA LEU A 27 7.72 -6.04 17.50
C LEU A 27 8.52 -6.75 18.61
N ARG A 28 9.33 -6.01 19.37
CA ARG A 28 10.08 -6.52 20.54
C ARG A 28 9.19 -6.95 21.71
N ASN A 29 8.00 -6.36 21.81
CA ASN A 29 6.96 -6.70 22.80
C ASN A 29 5.73 -7.37 22.15
N SER A 30 5.78 -7.60 20.84
CA SER A 30 4.71 -8.29 20.12
C SER A 30 4.77 -9.79 20.41
N SER A 31 3.61 -10.44 20.40
CA SER A 31 3.52 -11.90 20.40
C SER A 31 3.73 -12.52 19.00
N LEU A 32 4.20 -11.73 18.01
CA LEU A 32 4.38 -12.21 16.65
C LEU A 32 5.63 -13.11 16.60
N PRO A 33 5.51 -14.39 16.19
CA PRO A 33 6.66 -15.29 16.10
C PRO A 33 7.75 -14.76 15.16
N ASP A 34 9.02 -15.02 15.47
CA ASP A 34 10.23 -14.57 14.74
C ASP A 34 10.35 -15.10 13.29
N ASP A 35 9.37 -15.82 12.77
CA ASP A 35 9.26 -16.25 11.39
C ASP A 35 7.99 -15.73 10.70
N GLN A 36 7.17 -14.89 11.33
CA GLN A 36 5.91 -14.42 10.77
C GLN A 36 5.90 -12.93 10.41
N ARG A 37 5.04 -12.55 9.46
CA ARG A 37 4.81 -11.15 9.10
C ARG A 37 3.50 -10.65 9.68
N LEU A 38 3.50 -9.37 10.06
CA LEU A 38 2.29 -8.60 10.32
C LEU A 38 1.81 -7.97 9.01
N LEU A 39 0.57 -8.26 8.62
CA LEU A 39 -0.03 -7.78 7.38
C LEU A 39 -1.10 -6.73 7.67
N LEU A 40 -0.88 -5.51 7.20
CA LEU A 40 -1.80 -4.39 7.33
C LEU A 40 -2.38 -4.03 5.95
N GLY A 41 -3.69 -4.16 5.78
CA GLY A 41 -4.39 -3.61 4.62
C GLY A 41 -4.88 -2.19 4.88
N ILE A 42 -4.61 -1.28 3.95
CA ILE A 42 -5.08 0.10 3.97
C ILE A 42 -5.96 0.35 2.74
N CYS A 43 -7.26 0.53 2.95
CA CYS A 43 -8.17 1.03 1.93
C CYS A 43 -8.56 2.49 2.19
N GLY A 44 -9.12 3.12 1.19
CA GLY A 44 -9.75 4.43 1.32
C GLY A 44 -10.37 4.83 -0.01
N ARG A 45 -11.28 5.82 0.04
CA ARG A 45 -11.84 6.39 -1.18
C ARG A 45 -10.73 6.88 -2.11
N PRO A 46 -10.94 6.87 -3.44
CA PRO A 46 -9.98 7.51 -4.33
C PRO A 46 -9.70 8.95 -3.88
N ALA A 47 -8.43 9.35 -3.97
CA ALA A 47 -7.91 10.61 -3.46
C ALA A 47 -8.12 10.92 -1.95
N SER A 48 -8.43 9.93 -1.12
CA SER A 48 -8.46 10.09 0.35
C SER A 48 -7.09 10.39 0.95
N GLY A 49 -6.00 10.14 0.21
CA GLY A 49 -4.62 10.28 0.69
C GLY A 49 -4.01 8.98 1.23
N LYS A 50 -4.68 7.84 1.04
CA LYS A 50 -4.23 6.51 1.50
C LYS A 50 -2.78 6.17 1.14
N THR A 51 -2.33 6.47 -0.07
CA THR A 51 -0.94 6.21 -0.51
C THR A 51 0.05 7.06 0.29
N THR A 52 -0.21 8.37 0.43
CA THR A 52 0.63 9.26 1.24
C THR A 52 0.67 8.80 2.70
N PHE A 53 -0.46 8.37 3.24
CA PHE A 53 -0.56 7.85 4.59
C PHE A 53 0.27 6.57 4.77
N ALA A 54 0.11 5.58 3.88
CA ALA A 54 0.82 4.31 3.94
C ALA A 54 2.35 4.48 3.83
N LEU A 55 2.82 5.34 2.92
CA LEU A 55 4.25 5.65 2.78
C LEU A 55 4.82 6.35 4.02
N ARG A 56 4.09 7.33 4.58
CA ARG A 56 4.52 8.01 5.82
C ARG A 56 4.55 7.05 7.00
N LEU A 57 3.57 6.17 7.10
CA LEU A 57 3.51 5.13 8.13
C LEU A 57 4.73 4.21 8.02
N THR A 58 4.99 3.69 6.82
CA THR A 58 6.15 2.83 6.53
C THR A 58 7.47 3.51 6.94
N ASN A 59 7.69 4.75 6.50
CA ASN A 59 8.90 5.50 6.81
C ASN A 59 9.06 5.78 8.32
N THR A 60 7.95 6.06 9.01
CA THR A 60 7.96 6.32 10.45
C THR A 60 8.32 5.05 11.22
N ILE A 61 7.72 3.90 10.88
CA ILE A 61 8.03 2.61 11.50
C ILE A 61 9.51 2.27 11.30
N ASN A 62 10.03 2.41 10.08
CA ASN A 62 11.43 2.13 9.77
C ASN A 62 12.38 3.08 10.53
N GLY A 63 12.05 4.37 10.63
CA GLY A 63 12.83 5.34 11.41
C GLY A 63 12.90 4.98 12.90
N LEU A 64 11.78 4.60 13.50
CA LEU A 64 11.73 4.17 14.90
C LEU A 64 12.49 2.87 15.14
N TYR A 65 12.35 1.89 14.24
CA TYR A 65 13.09 0.64 14.33
C TYR A 65 14.60 0.86 14.30
N ARG A 66 15.09 1.72 13.38
CA ARG A 66 16.52 2.10 13.32
C ARG A 66 17.00 2.82 14.58
N ALA A 67 16.20 3.70 15.16
CA ALA A 67 16.55 4.42 16.39
C ALA A 67 16.71 3.48 17.61
N GLN A 68 16.11 2.29 17.56
CA GLN A 68 16.18 1.28 18.63
C GLN A 68 17.31 0.27 18.43
N GLN A 69 17.90 0.21 17.23
CA GLN A 69 19.02 -0.66 16.91
C GLN A 69 20.30 -0.12 17.57
N PRO A 70 21.15 -0.99 18.15
CA PRO A 70 22.49 -0.60 18.54
C PRO A 70 23.22 -0.01 17.33
N GLN A 71 23.69 1.23 17.43
CA GLN A 71 24.55 1.80 16.40
C GLN A 71 25.79 0.90 16.27
N PRO A 72 26.16 0.47 15.05
CA PRO A 72 27.39 -0.30 14.89
C PRO A 72 28.55 0.50 15.49
N LEU A 73 29.31 -0.15 16.36
CA LEU A 73 30.42 0.46 17.06
C LEU A 73 31.53 0.80 16.04
N GLY A 74 31.52 2.03 15.54
CA GLY A 74 32.61 2.59 14.72
C GLY A 74 32.27 2.88 13.26
N THR A 75 31.61 4.00 13.00
CA THR A 75 31.90 4.84 11.82
C THR A 75 31.84 6.29 12.27
N LEU A 76 33.01 6.86 12.59
CA LEU A 76 33.22 8.29 12.69
C LEU A 76 33.11 8.87 11.26
N GLU A 77 31.90 9.07 10.77
CA GLU A 77 31.67 9.96 9.63
C GLU A 77 30.94 11.20 10.12
N SER A 78 31.56 12.33 9.83
CA SER A 78 31.25 13.67 10.31
C SER A 78 29.78 14.03 10.13
N ALA A 79 29.09 14.22 11.25
CA ALA A 79 27.80 14.89 11.30
C ALA A 79 27.98 16.36 10.92
N THR A 80 27.71 16.70 9.66
CA THR A 80 27.18 18.03 9.34
C THR A 80 25.67 17.95 9.49
N SER A 81 25.18 18.61 10.54
CA SER A 81 23.78 18.90 10.77
C SER A 81 23.21 19.67 9.58
N ASP A 82 22.26 19.08 8.86
CA ASP A 82 21.08 19.78 8.30
C ASP A 82 20.15 18.87 7.45
N ASP A 83 20.53 17.62 7.14
CA ASP A 83 19.63 16.69 6.45
C ASP A 83 19.05 15.65 7.40
N ALA A 84 17.74 15.71 7.62
CA ALA A 84 16.99 14.66 8.31
C ALA A 84 17.28 13.31 7.64
N ASP A 85 17.82 12.38 8.44
CA ASP A 85 18.36 11.08 8.04
C ASP A 85 17.43 10.30 7.10
N THR A 86 17.69 10.43 5.79
CA THR A 86 16.98 9.76 4.68
C THR A 86 17.75 8.54 4.16
N ARG A 87 18.71 8.01 4.94
CA ARG A 87 19.43 6.77 4.59
C ARG A 87 18.46 5.60 4.60
N THR A 88 17.89 5.32 3.43
CA THR A 88 17.17 4.10 3.13
C THR A 88 18.21 2.98 2.99
N HIS A 89 18.10 1.95 3.82
CA HIS A 89 18.87 0.72 3.66
C HIS A 89 17.90 -0.36 3.15
N PRO A 90 17.67 -0.45 1.82
CA PRO A 90 16.56 -1.22 1.24
C PRO A 90 16.58 -2.74 1.50
N GLY A 91 17.54 -3.28 2.28
CA GLY A 91 17.59 -4.68 2.70
C GLY A 91 17.38 -4.93 4.21
N SER A 92 17.32 -3.90 5.04
CA SER A 92 17.20 -4.02 6.51
C SER A 92 15.96 -3.36 7.10
N ASP A 93 15.14 -2.73 6.25
CA ASP A 93 13.91 -2.08 6.68
C ASP A 93 12.89 -3.12 7.14
N ILE A 94 12.29 -2.85 8.31
CA ILE A 94 11.36 -3.78 8.95
C ILE A 94 9.94 -3.67 8.37
N ALA A 95 9.62 -2.56 7.73
CA ALA A 95 8.36 -2.30 7.08
C ALA A 95 8.54 -2.01 5.59
N ILE A 96 7.59 -2.49 4.78
CA ILE A 96 7.49 -2.20 3.35
C ILE A 96 6.04 -1.89 2.96
N CYS A 97 5.87 -0.98 2.00
CA CYS A 97 4.57 -0.64 1.40
C CYS A 97 4.44 -1.32 0.03
N VAL A 98 3.32 -2.00 -0.23
CA VAL A 98 3.05 -2.74 -1.47
C VAL A 98 1.74 -2.23 -2.10
N PRO A 99 1.83 -1.43 -3.18
CA PRO A 99 0.65 -0.90 -3.85
C PRO A 99 -0.18 -2.00 -4.51
N GLN A 100 -1.48 -2.00 -4.22
CA GLN A 100 -2.44 -2.88 -4.90
C GLN A 100 -2.56 -2.55 -6.40
N ASP A 101 -2.14 -1.36 -6.84
CA ASP A 101 -2.15 -0.95 -8.25
C ASP A 101 -1.36 -1.91 -9.14
N GLY A 102 -0.33 -2.60 -8.61
CA GLY A 102 0.40 -3.62 -9.36
C GLY A 102 -0.44 -4.85 -9.74
N PHE A 103 -1.61 -5.03 -9.12
CA PHE A 103 -2.54 -6.11 -9.42
C PHE A 103 -3.61 -5.72 -10.45
N HIS A 104 -3.51 -4.58 -11.14
CA HIS A 104 -4.34 -4.37 -12.33
C HIS A 104 -4.10 -5.49 -13.33
N HIS A 105 -5.17 -5.98 -13.96
CA HIS A 105 -4.98 -6.80 -15.15
C HIS A 105 -4.22 -6.01 -16.23
N THR A 106 -3.34 -6.72 -16.94
CA THR A 106 -2.66 -6.16 -18.10
C THR A 106 -3.68 -5.77 -19.16
N ARG A 107 -3.36 -4.79 -20.00
CA ARG A 107 -4.22 -4.43 -21.15
C ARG A 107 -4.48 -5.63 -22.05
N ALA A 108 -3.45 -6.44 -22.29
CA ALA A 108 -3.59 -7.71 -23.00
C ALA A 108 -4.59 -8.68 -22.35
N MET A 109 -4.66 -8.72 -21.01
CA MET A 109 -5.67 -9.50 -20.30
C MET A 109 -7.06 -8.87 -20.44
N LEU A 110 -7.19 -7.55 -20.32
CA LEU A 110 -8.46 -6.84 -20.52
C LEU A 110 -9.04 -7.03 -21.94
N ASP A 111 -8.17 -7.15 -22.96
CA ASP A 111 -8.58 -7.45 -24.34
C ASP A 111 -9.25 -8.84 -24.50
N THR A 112 -9.13 -9.71 -23.50
CA THR A 112 -9.76 -11.04 -23.48
C THR A 112 -11.11 -11.08 -22.74
N PHE A 113 -11.53 -9.96 -22.14
CA PHE A 113 -12.75 -9.92 -21.34
C PHE A 113 -14.00 -10.03 -22.22
N PRO A 114 -15.12 -10.56 -21.71
CA PRO A 114 -16.36 -10.69 -22.47
C PRO A 114 -16.88 -9.35 -23.03
N ASP A 115 -16.73 -8.28 -22.26
CA ASP A 115 -16.97 -6.90 -22.69
C ASP A 115 -15.69 -6.07 -22.53
N VAL A 116 -14.89 -6.03 -23.59
CA VAL A 116 -13.63 -5.27 -23.64
C VAL A 116 -13.87 -3.79 -23.42
N LYS A 117 -14.98 -3.23 -23.96
CA LYS A 117 -15.26 -1.81 -23.82
C LYS A 117 -15.54 -1.47 -22.35
N GLU A 118 -16.39 -2.26 -21.68
CA GLU A 118 -16.63 -2.08 -20.25
C GLU A 118 -15.33 -2.24 -19.44
N ALA A 119 -14.49 -3.22 -19.77
CA ALA A 119 -13.24 -3.46 -19.05
C ALA A 119 -12.29 -2.24 -19.08
N TYR A 120 -12.21 -1.53 -20.21
CA TYR A 120 -11.42 -0.30 -20.33
C TYR A 120 -12.12 0.92 -19.72
N ASP A 121 -13.42 1.07 -19.96
CA ASP A 121 -14.21 2.19 -19.43
C ASP A 121 -14.23 2.16 -17.90
N ARG A 122 -14.24 0.95 -17.33
CA ARG A 122 -14.27 0.69 -15.89
C ARG A 122 -12.92 0.29 -15.30
N ARG A 123 -11.81 0.56 -16.01
CA ARG A 123 -10.48 0.24 -15.50
C ARG A 123 -10.23 1.01 -14.21
N GLY A 124 -9.96 0.26 -13.14
CA GLY A 124 -9.95 0.76 -11.77
C GLY A 124 -11.04 0.14 -10.88
N ALA A 125 -12.08 -0.47 -11.46
CA ALA A 125 -13.07 -1.26 -10.75
C ALA A 125 -12.50 -2.62 -10.30
N ALA A 126 -13.06 -3.21 -9.24
CA ALA A 126 -12.53 -4.44 -8.62
C ALA A 126 -12.34 -5.62 -9.60
N PHE A 127 -13.22 -5.80 -10.58
CA PHE A 127 -13.12 -6.89 -11.57
C PHE A 127 -12.01 -6.68 -12.61
N THR A 128 -11.40 -5.49 -12.66
CA THR A 128 -10.27 -5.16 -13.56
C THR A 128 -8.90 -5.39 -12.90
N PHE A 129 -8.89 -6.01 -11.72
CA PHE A 129 -7.71 -6.43 -10.98
C PHE A 129 -7.65 -7.95 -10.86
N ASP A 130 -6.44 -8.48 -10.81
CA ASP A 130 -6.12 -9.88 -10.55
C ASP A 130 -6.25 -10.20 -9.06
N ASP A 131 -7.48 -10.53 -8.64
CA ASP A 131 -7.81 -10.96 -7.28
C ASP A 131 -7.11 -12.27 -6.89
N VAL A 132 -6.89 -13.17 -7.85
CA VAL A 132 -6.16 -14.44 -7.66
C VAL A 132 -4.69 -14.16 -7.37
N GLY A 133 -4.03 -13.33 -8.19
CA GLY A 133 -2.66 -12.89 -7.96
C GLY A 133 -2.49 -12.19 -6.62
N TYR A 134 -3.44 -11.32 -6.26
CA TYR A 134 -3.46 -10.66 -4.95
C TYR A 134 -3.55 -11.65 -3.79
N TYR A 135 -4.49 -12.60 -3.86
CA TYR A 135 -4.62 -13.66 -2.87
C TYR A 135 -3.33 -14.49 -2.75
N ASN A 136 -2.70 -14.85 -3.87
CA ASN A 136 -1.47 -15.62 -3.88
C ASN A 136 -0.33 -14.89 -3.15
N LEU A 137 -0.17 -13.57 -3.37
CA LEU A 137 0.80 -12.77 -2.62
C LEU A 137 0.49 -12.81 -1.12
N VAL A 138 -0.74 -12.46 -0.73
CA VAL A 138 -1.12 -12.37 0.69
C VAL A 138 -0.98 -13.72 1.39
N SER A 139 -1.36 -14.82 0.73
CA SER A 139 -1.16 -16.18 1.22
C SER A 139 0.33 -16.49 1.38
N LYS A 140 1.16 -16.12 0.40
CA LYS A 140 2.61 -16.34 0.46
C LYS A 140 3.27 -15.59 1.61
N LEU A 141 2.80 -14.37 1.90
CA LEU A 141 3.29 -13.55 3.01
C LEU A 141 2.93 -14.11 4.40
N ARG A 142 1.95 -15.02 4.49
CA ARG A 142 1.60 -15.73 5.72
C ARG A 142 2.42 -16.98 5.98
N GLU A 143 3.10 -17.50 4.97
CA GLU A 143 4.02 -18.62 5.19
C GLU A 143 5.18 -18.18 6.11
N PRO A 144 5.65 -19.08 7.00
CA PRO A 144 6.84 -18.81 7.80
C PRO A 144 8.03 -18.40 6.93
N ILE A 145 8.73 -17.35 7.36
CA ILE A 145 9.99 -16.89 6.80
C ILE A 145 11.01 -18.01 7.07
N PRO A 146 11.56 -18.67 6.03
CA PRO A 146 12.48 -19.78 6.20
C PRO A 146 13.71 -19.40 7.03
N ALA A 147 14.00 -20.21 8.04
CA ALA A 147 15.24 -20.12 8.81
C ALA A 147 16.38 -20.75 8.00
N GLY A 148 17.27 -19.93 7.44
CA GLY A 148 18.46 -20.43 6.74
C GLY A 148 19.22 -19.39 5.94
N PRO A 149 20.48 -19.68 5.54
CA PRO A 149 21.24 -18.82 4.65
C PRO A 149 20.66 -18.88 3.23
N GLY A 150 20.09 -17.77 2.77
CA GLY A 150 19.57 -17.62 1.41
C GLY A 150 18.53 -16.50 1.35
N PRO A 151 18.43 -15.76 0.23
CA PRO A 151 17.44 -14.71 0.11
C PRO A 151 16.06 -15.36 -0.08
N THR A 152 15.24 -15.39 0.98
CA THR A 152 13.80 -15.62 0.79
C THR A 152 13.21 -14.34 0.21
N ILE A 153 13.04 -14.32 -1.11
CA ILE A 153 12.47 -13.18 -1.82
C ILE A 153 11.03 -13.52 -2.15
N VAL A 154 10.10 -12.82 -1.50
CA VAL A 154 8.74 -12.71 -2.01
C VAL A 154 8.74 -11.49 -2.92
N THR A 155 8.14 -11.61 -4.10
CA THR A 155 7.99 -10.51 -5.03
C THR A 155 6.53 -10.10 -5.15
N ALA A 156 6.32 -8.83 -5.48
CA ALA A 156 5.01 -8.29 -5.82
C ALA A 156 5.12 -7.45 -7.10
N PRO A 157 4.03 -7.33 -7.89
CA PRO A 157 4.02 -6.45 -9.04
C PRO A 157 3.94 -4.97 -8.61
N SER A 158 4.55 -4.10 -9.40
CA SER A 158 4.29 -2.65 -9.37
C SER A 158 3.43 -2.25 -10.57
N PHE A 159 3.08 -0.96 -10.67
CA PHE A 159 2.36 -0.42 -11.82
C PHE A 159 3.18 0.67 -12.51
N ASP A 160 3.37 0.55 -13.83
CA ASP A 160 3.99 1.59 -14.64
C ASP A 160 2.90 2.50 -15.22
N HIS A 161 2.82 3.73 -14.72
CA HIS A 161 1.84 4.71 -15.18
C HIS A 161 2.08 5.21 -16.61
N ALA A 162 3.31 5.15 -17.13
CA ALA A 162 3.62 5.53 -18.50
C ALA A 162 3.17 4.42 -19.47
N ALA A 163 3.49 3.16 -19.16
CA ALA A 163 3.01 2.01 -19.94
C ALA A 163 1.52 1.75 -19.75
N LYS A 164 0.95 2.19 -18.62
CA LYS A 164 -0.41 1.87 -18.15
C LYS A 164 -0.60 0.36 -17.98
N ASP A 165 0.40 -0.32 -17.45
CA ASP A 165 0.40 -1.77 -17.23
C ASP A 165 1.23 -2.16 -15.99
N PRO A 166 0.93 -3.31 -15.36
CA PRO A 166 1.72 -3.82 -14.24
C PRO A 166 3.10 -4.28 -14.69
N VAL A 167 4.08 -4.16 -13.80
CA VAL A 167 5.42 -4.71 -13.95
C VAL A 167 5.58 -5.83 -12.94
N MET A 168 5.61 -7.07 -13.43
CA MET A 168 5.70 -8.25 -12.58
C MET A 168 7.06 -8.32 -11.86
N ASP A 169 7.03 -8.89 -10.66
CA ASP A 169 8.20 -9.17 -9.82
C ASP A 169 9.13 -7.98 -9.52
N SER A 170 8.62 -6.76 -9.63
CA SER A 170 9.40 -5.53 -9.52
C SER A 170 9.59 -5.04 -8.08
N ILE A 171 8.69 -5.41 -7.17
CA ILE A 171 8.78 -5.08 -5.74
C ILE A 171 9.34 -6.30 -5.01
N ILE A 172 10.52 -6.14 -4.41
CA ILE A 172 11.17 -7.17 -3.59
C ILE A 172 10.73 -6.97 -2.14
N ILE A 173 10.13 -7.99 -1.55
CA ILE A 173 9.75 -8.03 -0.13
C ILE A 173 10.81 -8.88 0.60
N PRO A 174 11.82 -8.25 1.25
CA PRO A 174 12.90 -8.99 1.89
C PRO A 174 12.40 -9.73 3.14
N ALA A 175 13.18 -10.72 3.59
CA ALA A 175 12.92 -11.42 4.87
C ALA A 175 12.90 -10.47 6.08
N ALA A 176 13.69 -9.38 6.02
CA ALA A 176 13.73 -8.34 7.06
C ALA A 176 12.41 -7.57 7.20
N ALA A 177 11.58 -7.50 6.16
CA ALA A 177 10.33 -6.73 6.16
C ALA A 177 9.21 -7.44 6.94
N ARG A 178 9.30 -7.45 8.27
CA ARG A 178 8.33 -8.07 9.19
C ARG A 178 6.94 -7.46 9.15
N ILE A 179 6.81 -6.22 8.70
CA ILE A 179 5.56 -5.49 8.55
C ILE A 179 5.34 -5.23 7.07
N VAL A 180 4.26 -5.79 6.51
CA VAL A 180 3.89 -5.54 5.12
C VAL A 180 2.59 -4.74 5.12
N ILE A 181 2.69 -3.51 4.64
CA ILE A 181 1.57 -2.60 4.46
C ILE A 181 1.15 -2.72 3.01
N ILE A 182 -0.08 -3.12 2.77
CA ILE A 182 -0.67 -3.19 1.44
C ILE A 182 -1.72 -2.11 1.35
N GLU A 183 -1.60 -1.20 0.39
CA GLU A 183 -2.51 -0.08 0.20
C GLU A 183 -3.18 -0.09 -1.17
N GLY A 184 -4.49 0.18 -1.20
CA GLY A 184 -5.27 0.01 -2.42
C GLY A 184 -6.73 0.37 -2.25
N LEU A 185 -7.54 0.14 -3.28
CA LEU A 185 -8.99 0.35 -3.18
C LEU A 185 -9.70 -0.86 -2.57
N TYR A 186 -9.15 -2.06 -2.74
CA TYR A 186 -9.86 -3.33 -2.50
C TYR A 186 -9.10 -4.29 -1.57
N THR A 187 -8.07 -3.84 -0.86
CA THR A 187 -7.17 -4.67 -0.04
C THR A 187 -7.91 -5.58 0.94
N PHE A 188 -9.06 -5.15 1.44
CA PHE A 188 -9.92 -5.96 2.30
C PHE A 188 -11.39 -5.99 1.85
N LEU A 189 -11.67 -5.88 0.56
CA LEU A 189 -13.02 -5.94 0.00
C LEU A 189 -13.70 -7.27 0.37
N ALA A 190 -14.92 -7.20 0.92
CA ALA A 190 -15.61 -8.36 1.50
C ALA A 190 -16.49 -9.13 0.50
N VAL A 191 -16.09 -9.18 -0.77
CA VAL A 191 -16.83 -9.88 -1.85
C VAL A 191 -16.06 -11.12 -2.33
N GLN A 192 -16.73 -11.98 -3.09
CA GLN A 192 -16.08 -13.17 -3.68
C GLN A 192 -14.84 -12.76 -4.49
N GLY A 193 -13.79 -13.56 -4.42
CA GLY A 193 -12.46 -13.23 -4.97
C GLY A 193 -11.55 -12.57 -3.95
N TRP A 194 -11.99 -11.45 -3.37
CA TRP A 194 -11.20 -10.62 -2.46
C TRP A 194 -11.25 -11.05 -0.99
N LYS A 195 -12.38 -11.63 -0.57
CA LYS A 195 -12.66 -11.95 0.83
C LYS A 195 -11.59 -12.82 1.48
N LYS A 196 -11.06 -13.82 0.76
CA LYS A 196 -10.04 -14.72 1.31
C LYS A 196 -8.74 -13.98 1.64
N ALA A 197 -8.31 -13.06 0.78
CA ALA A 197 -7.15 -12.22 1.06
C ALA A 197 -7.41 -11.28 2.24
N SER A 198 -8.62 -10.69 2.30
CA SER A 198 -9.07 -9.83 3.42
C SER A 198 -9.00 -10.55 4.78
N GLU A 199 -9.39 -11.82 4.83
CA GLU A 199 -9.36 -12.65 6.04
C GLU A 199 -7.95 -13.01 6.50
N LEU A 200 -6.97 -12.92 5.61
CA LEU A 200 -5.56 -13.15 5.92
C LEU A 200 -4.85 -11.88 6.41
N LEU A 201 -5.49 -10.73 6.55
CA LEU A 201 -4.86 -9.52 7.11
C LEU A 201 -5.00 -9.48 8.64
N ASP A 202 -3.95 -9.04 9.34
CA ASP A 202 -4.01 -8.83 10.79
C ASP A 202 -4.84 -7.57 11.10
N GLU A 203 -4.55 -6.50 10.35
CA GLU A 203 -5.16 -5.20 10.53
C GLU A 203 -5.76 -4.69 9.21
N ARG A 204 -6.89 -3.99 9.31
CA ARG A 204 -7.64 -3.44 8.17
C ARG A 204 -8.05 -2.01 8.48
N TRP A 205 -7.44 -1.06 7.78
CA TRP A 205 -7.60 0.36 8.08
C TRP A 205 -8.24 1.07 6.91
N PHE A 206 -9.30 1.82 7.20
CA PHE A 206 -9.98 2.64 6.23
C PHE A 206 -9.59 4.11 6.43
N VAL A 207 -8.89 4.69 5.47
CA VAL A 207 -8.55 6.11 5.43
C VAL A 207 -9.75 6.86 4.86
N ASP A 208 -10.45 7.54 5.77
CA ASP A 208 -11.58 8.38 5.46
C ASP A 208 -11.14 9.82 5.21
N ALA A 209 -11.82 10.47 4.28
CA ALA A 209 -11.61 11.86 3.92
C ALA A 209 -12.96 12.49 3.60
N ASP A 210 -13.11 13.79 3.90
CA ASP A 210 -14.33 14.53 3.56
C ASP A 210 -14.66 14.35 2.07
N SER A 211 -15.89 13.94 1.79
CA SER A 211 -16.34 13.58 0.44
C SER A 211 -16.18 14.71 -0.58
N LYS A 212 -16.36 15.97 -0.18
CA LYS A 212 -16.19 17.13 -1.07
C LYS A 212 -14.71 17.36 -1.38
N MET A 213 -13.85 17.18 -0.38
CA MET A 213 -12.39 17.24 -0.59
C MET A 213 -11.90 16.09 -1.48
N ALA A 214 -12.39 14.86 -1.28
CA ALA A 214 -12.01 13.70 -2.09
C ALA A 214 -12.39 13.92 -3.57
N THR A 215 -13.63 14.32 -3.86
CA THR A 215 -14.07 14.63 -5.23
C THR A 215 -13.21 15.73 -5.87
N THR A 216 -12.94 16.81 -5.14
CA THR A 216 -12.10 17.91 -5.65
C THR A 216 -10.70 17.41 -6.02
N ARG A 217 -10.09 16.56 -5.18
CA ARG A 217 -8.77 15.98 -5.43
C ARG A 217 -8.77 14.99 -6.60
N ILE A 218 -9.79 14.15 -6.76
CA ILE A 218 -9.92 13.21 -7.89
C ILE A 218 -9.97 13.99 -9.20
N VAL A 219 -10.84 14.99 -9.27
CA VAL A 219 -11.04 15.77 -10.49
C VAL A 219 -9.75 16.51 -10.87
N LEU A 220 -9.06 17.13 -9.92
CA LEU A 220 -7.74 17.75 -10.15
C LEU A 220 -6.70 16.74 -10.64
N ARG A 221 -6.68 15.53 -10.06
CA ARG A 221 -5.76 14.47 -10.47
C ARG A 221 -6.03 14.01 -11.91
N HIS A 222 -7.29 13.85 -12.31
CA HIS A 222 -7.65 13.46 -13.68
C HIS A 222 -7.13 14.43 -14.72
N VAL A 223 -7.28 15.73 -14.48
CA VAL A 223 -6.77 16.79 -15.36
C VAL A 223 -5.24 16.77 -15.39
N THR A 224 -4.60 16.63 -14.23
CA THR A 224 -3.13 16.71 -14.12
C THR A 224 -2.42 15.48 -14.71
N THR A 225 -3.03 14.29 -14.60
CA THR A 225 -2.46 13.02 -15.08
C THR A 225 -2.86 12.67 -16.51
N GLY A 226 -3.69 13.51 -17.16
CA GLY A 226 -4.18 13.28 -18.52
C GLY A 226 -5.10 12.06 -18.64
N VAL A 227 -5.69 11.62 -17.53
CA VAL A 227 -6.69 10.54 -17.51
C VAL A 227 -7.99 11.02 -18.14
N ALA A 228 -8.33 12.30 -18.00
CA ALA A 228 -9.44 12.96 -18.69
C ALA A 228 -8.96 14.11 -19.55
N ASN A 229 -9.60 14.33 -20.70
CA ASN A 229 -9.25 15.39 -21.65
C ASN A 229 -9.73 16.76 -21.17
N ASP A 230 -10.81 16.79 -20.38
CA ASP A 230 -11.37 18.01 -19.82
C ASP A 230 -12.00 17.77 -18.43
N MET A 231 -12.51 18.86 -17.85
CA MET A 231 -13.10 18.89 -16.51
C MET A 231 -14.42 18.12 -16.42
N ASP A 232 -15.22 18.11 -17.49
CA ASP A 232 -16.52 17.44 -17.51
C ASP A 232 -16.33 15.91 -17.57
N GLU A 233 -15.38 15.45 -18.38
CA GLU A 233 -14.96 14.05 -18.44
C GLU A 233 -14.30 13.62 -17.11
N ALA A 234 -13.53 14.50 -16.46
CA ALA A 234 -12.93 14.24 -15.16
C ALA A 234 -13.97 14.07 -14.04
N ILE A 235 -15.03 14.89 -14.03
CA ILE A 235 -16.16 14.80 -13.09
C ILE A 235 -16.97 13.54 -13.37
N TRP A 236 -17.26 13.24 -14.64
CA TRP A 236 -18.00 12.04 -15.01
C TRP A 236 -17.27 10.76 -14.59
N ARG A 237 -15.95 10.68 -14.80
CA ARG A 237 -15.13 9.54 -14.34
C ARG A 237 -15.12 9.43 -12.81
N ALA A 238 -14.97 10.54 -12.10
CA ALA A 238 -15.00 10.55 -10.64
C ALA A 238 -16.33 10.01 -10.09
N ALA A 239 -17.45 10.32 -10.75
CA ALA A 239 -18.78 9.91 -10.32
C ALA A 239 -19.14 8.47 -10.71
N ASN A 240 -18.69 7.99 -11.87
CA ASN A 240 -19.17 6.72 -12.46
C ASN A 240 -18.13 5.60 -12.49
N ASN A 241 -16.84 5.93 -12.39
CA ASN A 241 -15.74 4.96 -12.53
C ASN A 241 -14.98 4.72 -11.23
N ASP A 242 -14.65 5.79 -10.50
CA ASP A 242 -13.72 5.69 -9.36
C ASP A 242 -14.39 5.35 -8.03
N MET A 243 -15.70 5.59 -7.90
CA MET A 243 -16.44 5.21 -6.70
C MET A 243 -16.63 3.68 -6.72
N PRO A 244 -16.10 2.94 -5.74
CA PRO A 244 -16.50 1.55 -5.57
C PRO A 244 -18.03 1.52 -5.43
N SER A 245 -18.70 0.71 -6.24
CA SER A 245 -20.11 0.39 -6.00
C SER A 245 -20.25 -0.11 -4.56
N GLU A 246 -21.19 0.48 -3.82
CA GLU A 246 -21.40 0.32 -2.37
C GLU A 246 -21.30 -1.13 -1.86
#